data_AF-A0A7V3DI84-F1
#
_entry.id   AF-A0A7V3DI84-F1
#
_cell.length_a   1.000
_cell.length_b   1.000
_cell.length_c   1.000
_cell.angle_alpha   90.00
_cell.angle_beta   90.00
_cell.angle_gamma   90.00
#
_symmetry.space_group_name_H-M   'P 1'
#
loop_
_entity.id
_entity.type
_entity.pdbx_description
1 polymer ?
#
loop_
_entity_poly.entity_id
_entity_poly.type
_entity_poly.pdbx_seq_one_letter_code
_entity_poly.pdbx_strand_id
1 'polypeptide(L)'
;MARVRLDIHDPPDRATLKAMLERSGHVLVAEGEDILITDDCSRAAAPGSAPVLAAVRPGDIPLAVAAMRNGAYGYIALPPQPGEADIAIRHALQSALAADSGEAPAMTLEAFELEYILSVLRRCKGNQAKAARLLGIGRNTLWRKLRRMNRD
;
A
#
# COMPACT_ATOMS: atom_id res chain seq x y z
N MET A 1 4.93 3.42 18.76
CA MET A 1 6.40 3.23 18.82
C MET A 1 6.68 1.77 18.50
N ALA A 2 7.63 1.49 17.63
CA ALA A 2 7.91 0.14 17.13
C ALA A 2 9.40 -0.19 17.25
N ARG A 3 9.72 -1.47 17.41
CA ARG A 3 11.09 -2.01 17.34
C ARG A 3 11.45 -2.22 15.87
N VAL A 4 12.40 -1.45 15.37
CA VAL A 4 12.78 -1.44 13.95
C VAL A 4 14.17 -2.04 13.79
N ARG A 5 14.32 -3.00 12.88
CA ARG A 5 15.64 -3.44 12.44
C ARG A 5 16.00 -2.72 11.14
N LEU A 6 17.19 -2.12 11.12
CA LEU A 6 17.76 -1.53 9.91
C LEU A 6 18.83 -2.45 9.34
N ASP A 7 18.57 -2.93 8.13
CA ASP A 7 19.49 -3.71 7.30
C ASP A 7 19.80 -2.90 6.04
N ILE A 8 20.47 -1.76 6.25
CA ILE A 8 20.87 -0.83 5.19
C ILE A 8 22.38 -0.92 5.03
N HIS A 9 22.84 -1.26 3.83
CA HIS A 9 24.25 -1.41 3.51
C HIS A 9 24.97 -0.06 3.42
N ASP A 10 24.32 0.96 2.84
CA ASP A 10 24.88 2.30 2.71
C ASP A 10 24.94 3.05 4.08
N PRO A 11 26.14 3.42 4.59
CA PRO A 11 26.25 4.03 5.92
C PRO A 11 25.55 5.40 6.07
N PRO A 12 25.64 6.34 5.09
CA PRO A 12 24.86 7.58 5.10
C PRO A 12 23.35 7.38 5.20
N ASP A 13 22.78 6.49 4.37
CA ASP A 13 21.36 6.20 4.37
C ASP A 13 20.92 5.57 5.71
N ARG A 14 21.74 4.64 6.23
CA ARG A 14 21.52 4.01 7.54
C ARG A 14 21.53 5.02 8.68
N ALA A 15 22.49 5.95 8.69
CA ALA A 15 22.60 6.99 9.71
C ALA A 15 21.40 7.95 9.68
N THR A 16 20.96 8.31 8.47
CA THR A 16 19.81 9.20 8.26
C THR A 16 18.51 8.56 8.76
N LEU A 17 18.24 7.32 8.35
CA LEU A 17 17.07 6.56 8.81
C LEU A 17 17.11 6.36 10.33
N LYS A 18 18.27 6.01 10.89
CA LYS A 18 18.44 5.88 12.34
C LYS A 18 18.03 7.16 13.08
N ALA A 19 18.59 8.30 12.69
CA ALA A 19 18.32 9.56 13.36
C ALA A 19 16.83 9.98 13.26
N MET A 20 16.20 9.75 12.10
CA MET A 20 14.79 10.05 11.90
C MET A 20 13.89 9.15 12.75
N LEU A 21 14.17 7.85 12.79
CA LEU A 21 13.37 6.87 13.52
C LEU A 21 13.46 7.07 15.03
N GLU A 22 14.66 7.31 15.56
CA GLU A 22 14.87 7.61 16.99
C GLU A 22 14.14 8.89 17.39
N ARG A 23 14.16 9.94 16.55
CA ARG A 23 13.43 11.18 16.80
C ARG A 23 11.91 11.00 16.79
N SER A 24 11.39 10.09 15.97
CA SER A 24 9.98 9.70 15.96
C SER A 24 9.60 8.73 17.09
N GLY A 25 10.57 8.32 17.93
CA GLY A 25 10.34 7.47 19.09
C GLY A 25 10.35 5.96 18.81
N HIS A 26 10.84 5.53 17.64
CA HIS A 26 11.08 4.11 17.37
C HIS A 26 12.39 3.65 18.02
N VAL A 27 12.47 2.36 18.34
CA VAL A 27 13.65 1.75 18.97
C VAL A 27 14.35 0.88 17.94
N LEU A 28 15.64 1.09 17.72
CA LEU A 28 16.43 0.25 16.83
C LEU A 28 16.89 -1.02 17.55
N VAL A 29 16.66 -2.17 16.92
CA VAL A 29 17.02 -3.48 17.47
C VAL A 29 17.84 -4.29 16.46
N ALA A 30 18.70 -5.19 16.98
CA ALA A 30 19.46 -6.12 16.15
C ALA A 30 18.65 -7.38 15.80
N GLU A 31 17.78 -7.83 16.73
CA GLU A 31 16.92 -9.00 16.61
C GLU A 31 15.60 -8.77 17.35
N GLY A 32 14.57 -9.53 17.00
CA GLY A 32 13.24 -9.44 17.62
C GLY A 32 12.49 -8.18 17.20
N GLU A 33 12.66 -7.75 15.96
CA GLU A 33 12.01 -6.59 15.38
C GLU A 33 10.50 -6.76 15.19
N ASP A 34 9.76 -5.66 15.29
CA ASP A 34 8.37 -5.58 14.84
C ASP A 34 8.30 -5.33 13.32
N ILE A 35 9.37 -4.75 12.75
CA ILE A 35 9.48 -4.43 11.33
C ILE A 35 10.95 -4.36 10.87
N LEU A 36 11.21 -4.87 9.68
CA LEU A 36 12.51 -4.78 9.02
C LEU A 36 12.48 -3.72 7.92
N ILE A 37 13.52 -2.88 7.86
CA ILE A 37 13.78 -1.98 6.71
C ILE A 37 15.12 -2.41 6.09
N THR A 38 15.11 -2.76 4.80
CA THR A 38 16.29 -3.26 4.10
C THR A 38 16.45 -2.61 2.73
N ASP A 39 17.68 -2.32 2.31
CA ASP A 39 17.99 -1.88 0.94
C ASP A 39 18.23 -3.07 -0.01
N ASP A 40 18.22 -4.30 0.51
CA ASP A 40 18.20 -5.53 -0.27
C ASP A 40 16.75 -5.93 -0.63
N CYS A 41 16.35 -5.58 -1.86
CA CYS A 41 15.02 -5.92 -2.39
C CYS A 41 14.74 -7.43 -2.45
N SER A 42 15.78 -8.28 -2.50
CA SER A 42 15.60 -9.74 -2.50
C SER A 42 15.16 -10.24 -1.12
N ARG A 43 15.73 -9.67 -0.05
CA ARG A 43 15.29 -9.91 1.32
C ARG A 43 13.91 -9.32 1.59
N ALA A 44 13.59 -8.17 1.01
CA ALA A 44 12.25 -7.58 1.13
C ALA A 44 11.15 -8.46 0.54
N ALA A 45 11.48 -9.27 -0.47
CA ALA A 45 10.57 -10.23 -1.09
C ALA A 45 10.49 -11.60 -0.37
N ALA A 46 11.36 -11.84 0.62
CA ALA A 46 11.37 -13.12 1.33
C ALA A 46 10.26 -13.14 2.40
N PRO A 47 9.47 -14.23 2.51
CA PRO A 47 8.51 -14.37 3.60
C PRO A 47 9.25 -14.46 4.93
N GLY A 48 9.14 -13.40 5.73
CA GLY A 48 9.62 -13.33 7.10
C GLY A 48 8.46 -13.33 8.09
N SER A 49 8.77 -13.50 9.38
CA SER A 49 7.79 -13.40 10.47
C SER A 49 7.40 -11.96 10.80
N ALA A 50 8.21 -10.97 10.41
CA ALA A 50 7.95 -9.55 10.58
C ALA A 50 7.69 -8.88 9.22
N PRO A 51 6.81 -7.87 9.14
CA PRO A 51 6.64 -7.07 7.93
C PRO A 51 7.96 -6.43 7.49
N VAL A 52 8.17 -6.33 6.18
CA VAL A 52 9.39 -5.78 5.59
C VAL A 52 9.07 -4.58 4.71
N LEU A 53 9.88 -3.51 4.84
CA LEU A 53 9.90 -2.34 3.98
C LEU A 53 11.18 -2.32 3.16
N ALA A 54 11.06 -2.15 1.84
CA ALA A 54 12.22 -1.94 0.97
C ALA A 54 12.68 -0.47 1.03
N ALA A 55 13.97 -0.21 1.22
CA ALA A 55 14.55 1.12 1.10
C ALA A 55 15.20 1.22 -0.29
N VAL A 56 14.71 2.12 -1.14
CA VAL A 56 15.09 2.17 -2.56
C VAL A 56 15.42 3.58 -3.02
N ARG A 57 16.29 3.71 -4.00
CA ARG A 57 16.50 5.00 -4.69
C ARG A 57 15.37 5.24 -5.70
N PRO A 58 15.11 6.48 -6.12
CA PRO A 58 14.06 6.78 -7.11
C PRO A 58 14.18 5.98 -8.42
N GLY A 59 15.39 5.63 -8.85
CA GLY A 59 15.62 4.79 -10.04
C GLY A 59 15.21 3.32 -9.85
N ASP A 60 15.14 2.85 -8.61
CA ASP A 60 14.93 1.44 -8.24
C ASP A 60 13.48 1.16 -7.82
N ILE A 61 12.58 2.13 -7.95
CA ILE A 61 11.14 1.97 -7.63
C ILE A 61 10.53 0.72 -8.32
N PRO A 62 10.85 0.38 -9.58
CA PRO A 62 10.33 -0.86 -10.18
C PRO A 62 10.70 -2.13 -9.40
N LEU A 63 11.89 -2.17 -8.78
CA LEU A 63 12.30 -3.28 -7.92
C LEU A 63 11.51 -3.30 -6.61
N ALA A 64 11.24 -2.13 -6.03
CA ALA A 64 10.38 -2.01 -4.85
C ALA A 64 8.97 -2.54 -5.12
N VAL A 65 8.38 -2.18 -6.26
CA VAL A 65 7.06 -2.68 -6.69
C VAL A 65 7.10 -4.20 -6.90
N ALA A 66 8.18 -4.73 -7.46
CA ALA A 66 8.36 -6.18 -7.60
C ALA A 66 8.47 -6.86 -6.22
N ALA A 67 9.21 -6.29 -5.26
CA ALA A 67 9.28 -6.81 -3.90
C ALA A 67 7.92 -6.78 -3.20
N MET A 68 7.13 -5.73 -3.39
CA MET A 68 5.77 -5.62 -2.83
C MET A 68 4.83 -6.72 -3.34
N ARG A 69 4.90 -7.04 -4.64
CA ARG A 69 4.13 -8.16 -5.21
C ARG A 69 4.49 -9.51 -4.61
N ASN A 70 5.68 -9.63 -4.03
CA ASN A 70 6.19 -10.85 -3.42
C ASN A 70 6.14 -10.84 -1.89
N GLY A 71 5.54 -9.83 -1.26
CA GLY A 71 5.28 -9.81 0.19
C GLY A 71 5.89 -8.64 0.96
N ALA A 72 6.65 -7.75 0.33
CA ALA A 72 7.04 -6.51 1.00
C ALA A 72 5.79 -5.64 1.26
N TYR A 73 5.71 -5.06 2.45
CA TYR A 73 4.54 -4.27 2.86
C TYR A 73 4.56 -2.83 2.31
N GLY A 74 5.68 -2.41 1.74
CA GLY A 74 5.86 -1.09 1.17
C GLY A 74 7.33 -0.78 0.92
N TYR A 75 7.61 0.48 0.61
CA TYR A 75 8.96 0.97 0.43
C TYR A 75 9.13 2.38 0.98
N ILE A 76 10.39 2.77 1.20
CA ILE A 76 10.83 4.11 1.58
C ILE A 76 11.80 4.59 0.50
N ALA A 77 11.61 5.81 0.00
CA ALA A 77 12.56 6.39 -0.92
C ALA A 77 13.80 6.88 -0.16
N LEU A 78 14.99 6.65 -0.71
CA LEU A 78 16.25 7.15 -0.16
C LEU A 78 16.75 8.37 -0.96
N PRO A 79 17.14 9.47 -0.28
CA PRO A 79 16.97 9.71 1.16
C PRO A 79 15.51 9.98 1.53
N PRO A 80 15.05 9.55 2.72
CA PRO A 80 13.65 9.72 3.14
C PRO A 80 13.32 11.17 3.48
N GLN A 81 12.09 11.58 3.22
CA GLN A 81 11.57 12.85 3.71
C GLN A 81 11.20 12.77 5.21
N PRO A 82 11.22 13.90 5.95
CA PRO A 82 10.77 13.92 7.34
C PRO A 82 9.36 13.34 7.50
N GLY A 83 9.22 12.31 8.35
CA GLY A 83 7.96 11.63 8.62
C GLY A 83 7.59 10.50 7.65
N GLU A 84 8.25 10.39 6.49
CA GLU A 84 7.98 9.33 5.50
C GLU A 84 8.16 7.93 6.10
N ALA A 85 9.29 7.70 6.77
CA ALA A 85 9.60 6.40 7.38
C ALA A 85 8.60 6.01 8.48
N ASP A 86 8.14 6.96 9.30
CA ASP A 86 7.13 6.69 10.35
C ASP A 86 5.78 6.32 9.75
N ILE A 87 5.35 7.04 8.70
CA ILE A 87 4.11 6.72 7.98
C ILE A 87 4.20 5.32 7.35
N ALA A 88 5.32 5.01 6.69
CA ALA A 88 5.55 3.70 6.07
C ALA A 88 5.53 2.57 7.10
N ILE A 89 6.17 2.74 8.25
CA ILE A 89 6.16 1.76 9.34
C ILE A 89 4.74 1.53 9.86
N ARG A 90 4.00 2.61 10.13
CA ARG A 90 2.64 2.51 10.66
C ARG A 90 1.72 1.76 9.69
N HIS A 91 1.81 2.09 8.41
CA HIS A 91 1.02 1.44 7.36
C HIS A 91 1.36 -0.05 7.23
N ALA A 92 2.65 -0.40 7.26
CA ALA A 92 3.10 -1.80 7.18
C ALA A 92 2.62 -2.63 8.38
N LEU A 93 2.74 -2.10 9.60
CA LEU A 93 2.24 -2.77 10.81
C LEU A 93 0.72 -2.96 10.80
N GLN A 94 -0.03 -1.92 10.39
CA GLN A 94 -1.50 -2.02 10.28
C GLN A 94 -1.92 -3.04 9.22
N SER A 95 -1.24 -3.05 8.08
CA SER A 95 -1.52 -4.00 7.00
C SER A 95 -1.20 -5.43 7.41
N ALA A 96 -0.11 -5.64 8.17
CA ALA A 96 0.25 -6.96 8.69
C ALA A 96 -0.79 -7.47 9.70
N LEU A 97 -1.28 -6.59 10.58
CA LEU A 97 -2.38 -6.91 11.49
C LEU A 97 -3.66 -7.26 10.72
N ALA A 98 -4.04 -6.46 9.71
CA ALA A 98 -5.23 -6.72 8.91
C ALA A 98 -5.15 -8.03 8.11
N ALA A 99 -3.96 -8.39 7.61
CA ALA A 99 -3.72 -9.66 6.94
C ALA A 99 -3.90 -10.85 7.90
N ASP A 100 -3.46 -10.73 9.15
CA ASP A 100 -3.64 -11.75 10.19
C ASP A 100 -5.12 -11.85 10.65
N SER A 101 -5.83 -10.72 10.66
CA SER A 101 -7.28 -10.67 10.90
C SER A 101 -8.12 -11.30 9.78
N GLY A 102 -7.53 -11.61 8.62
CA GLY A 102 -8.27 -12.03 7.42
C GLY A 102 -9.20 -10.96 6.85
N GLU A 103 -9.06 -9.70 7.29
CA GLU A 103 -9.84 -8.57 6.80
C GLU A 103 -9.26 -8.10 5.46
N ALA A 104 -9.64 -8.81 4.40
CA ALA A 104 -9.56 -8.25 3.06
C ALA A 104 -10.30 -6.89 3.07
N PRO A 105 -9.84 -5.88 2.31
CA PRO A 105 -10.55 -4.61 2.20
C PRO A 105 -12.01 -4.90 1.88
N ALA A 106 -12.93 -4.42 2.72
CA ALA A 106 -14.35 -4.80 2.69
C ALA A 106 -15.00 -4.59 1.31
N MET A 107 -14.41 -3.74 0.48
CA MET A 107 -14.80 -3.55 -0.91
C MET A 107 -13.65 -2.95 -1.74
N THR A 108 -13.46 -3.41 -2.98
CA THR A 108 -12.53 -2.77 -3.95
C THR A 108 -13.11 -1.47 -4.50
N LEU A 109 -12.27 -0.60 -5.07
CA LEU A 109 -12.75 0.63 -5.72
C LEU A 109 -13.70 0.30 -6.88
N GLU A 110 -13.40 -0.75 -7.64
CA GLU A 110 -14.27 -1.27 -8.69
C GLU A 110 -15.63 -1.73 -8.15
N ALA A 111 -15.65 -2.42 -7.00
CA ALA A 111 -16.88 -2.88 -6.38
C ALA A 111 -17.71 -1.72 -5.81
N PHE A 112 -17.06 -0.71 -5.21
CA PHE A 112 -17.74 0.52 -4.76
C PHE A 112 -18.34 1.28 -5.95
N GLU A 113 -17.57 1.41 -7.05
CA GLU A 113 -18.05 2.05 -8.27
C GLU A 113 -19.28 1.31 -8.83
N LEU A 114 -19.24 -0.02 -8.88
CA LEU A 114 -20.37 -0.83 -9.33
C LEU A 114 -21.60 -0.64 -8.43
N GLU A 115 -21.43 -0.74 -7.11
CA GLU A 115 -22.53 -0.56 -6.16
C GLU A 115 -23.19 0.81 -6.32
N TYR A 116 -22.36 1.86 -6.44
CA TYR A 116 -22.84 3.21 -6.66
C TYR A 116 -23.60 3.34 -8.00
N ILE A 117 -23.05 2.81 -9.11
CA ILE A 117 -23.72 2.80 -10.41
C ILE A 117 -25.09 2.09 -10.33
N LEU A 118 -25.15 0.93 -9.68
CA LEU A 118 -26.38 0.17 -9.51
C LEU A 118 -27.40 0.92 -8.64
N SER A 119 -26.96 1.62 -7.59
CA SER A 119 -27.82 2.46 -6.76
C SER A 119 -28.48 3.58 -7.58
N VAL A 120 -27.72 4.23 -8.46
CA VAL A 120 -28.23 5.31 -9.32
C VAL A 120 -29.16 4.76 -10.39
N LEU A 121 -28.87 3.59 -10.96
CA LEU A 121 -29.76 2.91 -11.89
C LEU A 121 -31.10 2.55 -11.23
N ARG A 122 -31.09 2.02 -9.99
CA ARG A 122 -32.31 1.74 -9.22
C ARG A 122 -33.13 3.00 -9.01
N ARG A 123 -32.50 4.09 -8.57
CA ARG A 123 -33.16 5.42 -8.42
C ARG A 123 -33.71 5.96 -9.74
N CYS A 124 -33.09 5.61 -10.86
CA CYS A 124 -33.55 5.95 -12.21
C CYS A 124 -34.51 4.91 -12.82
N LYS A 125 -34.93 3.89 -12.08
CA LYS A 125 -35.78 2.78 -12.57
C LYS A 125 -35.21 2.13 -13.84
N GLY A 126 -33.89 1.92 -13.89
CA GLY A 126 -33.18 1.33 -15.03
C GLY A 126 -32.94 2.27 -16.21
N ASN A 127 -33.36 3.54 -16.15
CA ASN A 127 -33.12 4.49 -17.24
C ASN A 127 -31.63 4.89 -17.30
N GLN A 128 -30.86 4.21 -18.16
CA GLN A 128 -29.42 4.41 -18.31
C GLN A 128 -29.06 5.83 -18.76
N ALA A 129 -29.89 6.48 -19.58
CA ALA A 129 -29.63 7.85 -20.04
C ALA A 129 -29.81 8.89 -18.91
N LYS A 130 -30.74 8.64 -17.98
CA LYS A 130 -30.93 9.46 -16.78
C LYS A 130 -29.85 9.16 -15.74
N ALA A 131 -29.50 7.90 -15.55
CA ALA A 131 -28.45 7.47 -14.63
C ALA A 131 -27.08 8.03 -15.05
N ALA A 132 -26.72 7.94 -16.33
CA ALA A 132 -25.47 8.50 -16.86
C ALA A 132 -25.37 10.01 -16.61
N ARG A 133 -26.47 10.75 -16.80
CA ARG A 133 -26.55 12.18 -16.49
C ARG A 133 -26.32 12.47 -15.00
N LEU A 134 -26.95 11.72 -14.12
CA LEU A 134 -26.76 11.88 -12.66
C LEU A 134 -25.34 11.49 -12.20
N LEU A 135 -24.73 10.51 -12.87
CA LEU A 135 -23.35 10.09 -12.62
C LEU A 135 -22.32 11.06 -13.24
N GLY A 136 -22.74 12.03 -14.05
CA GLY A 136 -21.83 12.95 -14.75
C GLY A 136 -20.98 12.28 -15.83
N ILE A 137 -21.41 11.13 -16.37
CA ILE A 137 -20.67 10.37 -17.39
C ILE A 137 -21.46 10.22 -18.69
N GLY A 138 -20.76 9.94 -19.79
CA GLY A 138 -21.38 9.59 -21.05
C GLY A 138 -22.16 8.27 -20.97
N ARG A 139 -23.27 8.17 -21.72
CA ARG A 139 -24.10 6.93 -21.79
C ARG A 139 -23.28 5.72 -22.25
N ASN A 140 -22.42 5.89 -23.25
CA ASN A 140 -21.54 4.82 -23.74
C ASN A 140 -20.50 4.42 -22.68
N THR A 141 -20.05 5.35 -21.84
CA THR A 141 -19.16 5.06 -20.70
C THR A 141 -19.86 4.18 -19.67
N LEU A 142 -21.09 4.54 -19.30
CA LEU A 142 -21.91 3.74 -18.40
C LEU A 142 -22.14 2.33 -18.97
N TRP A 143 -22.51 2.22 -20.23
CA TRP A 143 -22.70 0.93 -20.90
C TRP A 143 -21.42 0.08 -20.88
N ARG A 144 -20.26 0.66 -21.20
CA ARG A 144 -18.97 -0.04 -21.18
C ARG A 144 -18.62 -0.54 -19.79
N LYS A 145 -18.85 0.27 -18.74
CA LYS A 145 -18.62 -0.12 -17.34
C LYS A 145 -19.53 -1.30 -16.95
N LEU A 146 -20.83 -1.20 -17.20
CA LEU A 146 -21.79 -2.29 -16.93
C LEU A 146 -21.43 -3.59 -17.67
N ARG A 147 -21.00 -3.49 -18.94
CA ARG A 147 -20.64 -4.66 -19.74
C ARG A 147 -19.35 -5.33 -19.29
N ARG A 148 -18.39 -4.55 -18.75
CA ARG A 148 -17.16 -5.09 -18.16
C ARG A 148 -17.49 -5.84 -16.88
N MET A 149 -18.37 -5.28 -16.04
CA MET A 149 -18.73 -5.81 -14.73
C MET A 149 -19.70 -7.00 -14.77
N ASN A 150 -20.48 -7.19 -15.84
CA ASN A 150 -21.36 -8.36 -16.03
C ASN A 150 -20.65 -9.58 -16.68
N ARG A 151 -19.34 -9.50 -16.96
CA ARG A 151 -18.58 -10.57 -17.63
C ARG A 151 -17.72 -11.41 -16.67
N ASP A 152 -17.70 -11.05 -15.40
CA ASP A 152 -17.04 -11.74 -14.30
C ASP A 152 -18.13 -12.27 -13.33
#